data_AF-K2SD25-F1
#
_entry.id   AF-K2SD25-F1
#
_cell.length_a   1.000
_cell.length_b   1.000
_cell.length_c   1.000
_cell.angle_alpha   90.00
_cell.angle_beta   90.00
_cell.angle_gamma   90.00
#
_symmetry.space_group_name_H-M   'P 1'
#
loop_
_entity.id
_entity.type
_entity.pdbx_description
1 polymer ?
#
loop_
_entity_poly.entity_id
_entity_poly.type
_entity_poly.pdbx_seq_one_letter_code
_entity_poly.pdbx_strand_id
1 'polypeptide(L)'
;MAAACGQQVYNNQNSDNYGNVQGELQVASSQSDYNAEECDIWLCKGYKFDDNKDNVQSYSLGQTISFVVDVRAPHTGTANVSVVDTASNTIIGSVLKHWDEYASTATGVKTTDTKFDITLPDDLGGKCTTAGECVIQWWWDARSIDQ
;
A
#
# COMPACT_ATOMS: atom_id res chain seq x y z
N MET A 1 6.39 -7.11 11.08
CA MET A 1 5.87 -5.78 11.44
C MET A 1 6.27 -5.43 12.87
N ALA A 2 5.78 -6.13 13.91
CA ALA A 2 6.06 -5.75 15.31
C ALA A 2 7.55 -5.53 15.62
N ALA A 3 8.45 -6.38 15.08
CA ALA A 3 9.89 -6.23 15.28
C ALA A 3 10.49 -4.94 14.68
N ALA A 4 9.89 -4.39 13.62
CA ALA A 4 10.40 -3.21 12.91
C ALA A 4 9.61 -1.94 13.28
N CYS A 5 8.29 -2.05 13.33
CA CYS A 5 7.37 -0.95 13.56
C CYS A 5 6.93 -0.83 15.02
N GLY A 6 7.42 -1.66 15.93
CA GLY A 6 7.00 -1.69 17.33
C GLY A 6 5.66 -2.38 17.58
N GLN A 7 5.46 -2.82 18.84
CA GLN A 7 4.30 -3.63 19.22
C GLN A 7 2.98 -2.85 19.15
N GLN A 8 2.98 -1.56 19.47
CA GLN A 8 1.74 -0.79 19.52
C GLN A 8 1.20 -0.47 18.12
N VAL A 9 2.06 -0.13 17.15
CA VAL A 9 1.68 0.01 15.74
C VAL A 9 1.12 -1.30 15.19
N TYR A 10 1.80 -2.44 15.46
CA TYR A 10 1.28 -3.74 15.05
C TYR A 10 -0.13 -4.02 15.61
N ASN A 11 -0.33 -3.76 16.90
CA ASN A 11 -1.64 -3.93 17.54
C ASN A 11 -2.70 -3.02 16.93
N ASN A 12 -2.36 -1.76 16.64
CA ASN A 12 -3.26 -0.79 16.04
C ASN A 12 -3.71 -1.26 14.64
N GLN A 13 -2.74 -1.57 13.76
CA GLN A 13 -3.00 -2.11 12.42
C GLN A 13 -3.80 -3.42 12.43
N ASN A 14 -3.58 -4.29 13.41
CA ASN A 14 -4.32 -5.55 13.54
C ASN A 14 -5.75 -5.33 14.07
N SER A 15 -5.97 -4.27 14.86
CA SER A 15 -7.30 -3.93 15.39
C SER A 15 -8.17 -3.18 14.38
N ASP A 16 -7.56 -2.31 13.57
CA ASP A 16 -8.21 -1.55 12.51
C ASP A 16 -7.26 -1.36 11.33
N ASN A 17 -7.38 -2.23 10.34
CA ASN A 17 -6.56 -2.18 9.13
C ASN A 17 -6.94 -1.01 8.18
N TYR A 18 -8.03 -0.29 8.45
CA TYR A 18 -8.47 0.88 7.67
C TYR A 18 -7.81 2.19 8.11
N GLY A 19 -7.07 2.20 9.23
CA GLY A 19 -6.38 3.39 9.73
C GLY A 19 -5.45 4.02 8.69
N ASN A 20 -5.22 5.33 8.77
CA ASN A 20 -4.25 6.02 7.90
C ASN A 20 -2.82 5.88 8.46
N VAL A 21 -1.82 6.17 7.62
CA VAL A 21 -0.41 6.07 8.01
C VAL A 21 -0.04 7.15 9.04
N GLN A 22 -0.66 8.33 8.98
CA GLN A 22 -0.41 9.42 9.91
C GLN A 22 -0.79 9.06 11.36
N GLY A 23 -1.94 8.42 11.57
CA GLY A 23 -2.37 7.92 12.87
C GLY A 23 -1.42 6.84 13.40
N GLU A 24 -0.93 5.95 12.52
CA GLU A 24 0.11 4.98 12.90
C GLU A 24 1.43 5.66 13.29
N LEU A 25 1.81 6.74 12.62
CA LEU A 25 2.99 7.54 12.99
C LEU A 25 2.82 8.23 14.35
N GLN A 26 1.60 8.66 14.70
CA GLN A 26 1.31 9.18 16.03
C GLN A 26 1.46 8.09 17.10
N VAL A 27 0.94 6.89 16.84
CA VAL A 27 1.14 5.73 17.70
C VAL A 27 2.62 5.40 17.84
N ALA A 28 3.35 5.38 16.73
CA ALA A 28 4.79 5.12 16.69
C ALA A 28 5.60 6.13 17.51
N SER A 29 5.16 7.39 17.57
CA SER A 29 5.83 8.43 18.36
C SER A 29 5.81 8.18 19.87
N SER A 30 4.91 7.31 20.34
CA SER A 30 4.70 7.01 21.76
C SER A 30 5.42 5.76 22.27
N GLN A 31 6.07 5.00 21.39
CA GLN A 31 6.73 3.73 21.71
C GLN A 31 8.25 3.81 21.47
N SER A 32 9.03 3.07 22.26
CA SER A 32 10.50 3.09 22.17
C SER A 32 11.10 2.03 21.24
N ASP A 33 10.26 1.11 20.75
CA ASP A 33 10.62 -0.02 19.88
C ASP A 33 10.29 0.23 18.40
N TYR A 34 9.96 1.48 18.02
CA TYR A 34 9.81 1.88 16.63
C TYR A 34 11.17 2.14 15.97
N ASN A 35 11.44 1.44 14.87
CA ASN A 35 12.57 1.74 13.99
C ASN A 35 12.03 2.24 12.64
N ALA A 36 12.17 3.54 12.37
CA ALA A 36 11.61 4.14 11.15
C ALA A 36 12.18 3.57 9.85
N GLU A 37 13.49 3.30 9.82
CA GLU A 37 14.19 2.77 8.65
C GLU A 37 13.80 1.31 8.39
N GLU A 38 13.74 0.50 9.45
CA GLU A 38 13.31 -0.89 9.30
C GLU A 38 11.81 -1.01 9.06
N CYS A 39 10.99 -0.14 9.67
CA CYS A 39 9.54 -0.18 9.51
C CYS A 39 9.13 0.24 8.11
N ASP A 40 9.71 1.32 7.57
CA ASP A 40 9.32 1.92 6.28
C ASP A 40 7.80 1.97 6.11
N ILE A 41 7.14 2.70 7.01
CA ILE A 41 5.68 2.63 7.17
C ILE A 41 4.90 3.05 5.91
N TRP A 42 5.53 3.77 4.98
CA TRP A 42 4.92 4.18 3.72
C TRP A 42 4.95 3.07 2.65
N LEU A 43 5.76 2.03 2.85
CA LEU A 43 5.75 0.80 2.08
C LEU A 43 4.88 -0.24 2.80
N CYS A 44 3.80 -0.67 2.16
CA CYS A 44 2.88 -1.69 2.68
C CYS A 44 2.37 -1.42 4.11
N LYS A 45 2.24 -0.16 4.53
CA LYS A 45 1.87 0.22 5.91
C LYS A 45 2.81 -0.40 6.97
N GLY A 46 4.07 -0.68 6.61
CA GLY A 46 5.08 -1.28 7.48
C GLY A 46 5.07 -2.81 7.59
N TYR A 47 4.17 -3.49 6.86
CA TYR A 47 4.20 -4.95 6.79
C TYR A 47 5.44 -5.44 6.03
N LYS A 48 6.02 -6.53 6.52
CA LYS A 48 7.17 -7.21 5.92
C LYS A 48 6.73 -8.49 5.23
N PHE A 49 7.58 -8.98 4.34
CA PHE A 49 7.34 -10.24 3.63
C PHE A 49 7.08 -11.39 4.60
N ASP A 50 7.87 -11.47 5.68
CA ASP A 50 7.72 -12.50 6.71
C ASP A 50 6.35 -12.49 7.40
N ASP A 51 5.65 -11.35 7.44
CA ASP A 51 4.30 -11.27 8.01
C ASP A 51 3.22 -11.82 7.07
N ASN A 52 3.53 -12.04 5.78
CA ASN A 52 2.54 -12.28 4.71
C ASN A 52 2.89 -13.44 3.78
N LYS A 53 3.81 -14.34 4.16
CA LYS A 53 4.26 -15.47 3.33
C LYS A 53 3.11 -16.34 2.81
N ASP A 54 2.06 -16.51 3.60
CA ASP A 54 0.91 -17.35 3.25
C ASP A 54 -0.02 -16.69 2.21
N ASN A 55 0.13 -15.39 1.96
CA ASN A 55 -0.74 -14.61 1.07
C ASN A 55 -0.08 -14.22 -0.26
N VAL A 56 1.10 -14.78 -0.57
CA VAL A 56 1.84 -14.47 -1.80
C VAL A 56 1.00 -14.80 -3.03
N GLN A 57 0.89 -13.82 -3.93
CA GLN A 57 0.24 -13.96 -5.22
C GLN A 57 1.29 -14.13 -6.32
N SER A 58 0.99 -14.95 -7.33
CA SER A 58 1.85 -15.14 -8.50
C SER A 58 1.11 -14.69 -9.76
N TYR A 59 1.74 -13.81 -10.52
CA TYR A 59 1.19 -13.24 -11.75
C TYR A 59 2.22 -13.31 -12.87
N SER A 60 1.74 -13.39 -14.11
CA SER A 60 2.60 -13.32 -15.31
C SER A 60 2.73 -11.87 -15.79
N LEU A 61 3.86 -11.54 -16.42
CA LEU A 61 3.99 -10.28 -17.17
C LEU A 61 2.91 -10.20 -18.26
N GLY A 62 2.39 -9.00 -18.51
CA GLY A 62 1.24 -8.77 -19.40
C GLY A 62 -0.12 -9.24 -18.86
N GLN A 63 -0.17 -9.86 -17.68
CA GLN A 63 -1.43 -10.31 -17.09
C GLN A 63 -2.29 -9.13 -16.62
N THR A 64 -3.57 -9.14 -17.00
CA THR A 64 -4.59 -8.29 -16.38
C THR A 64 -5.06 -8.91 -15.06
N ILE A 65 -5.04 -8.11 -14.00
CA ILE A 65 -5.40 -8.49 -12.63
C ILE A 65 -6.57 -7.62 -12.19
N SER A 66 -7.65 -8.27 -11.75
CA SER A 66 -8.77 -7.57 -11.12
C SER A 66 -8.43 -7.21 -9.68
N PHE A 67 -8.62 -5.94 -9.36
CA PHE A 67 -8.27 -5.34 -8.09
C PHE A 67 -9.55 -4.84 -7.39
N VAL A 68 -9.66 -5.11 -6.09
CA VAL A 68 -10.76 -4.66 -5.25
C VAL A 68 -10.21 -3.90 -4.05
N VAL A 69 -10.69 -2.67 -3.86
CA VAL A 69 -10.39 -1.85 -2.69
C VAL A 69 -11.67 -1.67 -1.89
N ASP A 70 -11.63 -2.04 -0.61
CA ASP A 70 -12.73 -1.78 0.32
C ASP A 70 -12.52 -0.42 1.01
N VAL A 71 -13.28 0.59 0.57
CA VAL A 71 -13.19 1.96 1.10
C VAL A 71 -14.29 2.18 2.13
N ARG A 72 -13.91 2.26 3.42
CA ARG A 72 -14.83 2.53 4.53
C ARG A 72 -14.97 4.02 4.90
N ALA A 73 -13.88 4.78 4.80
CA ALA A 73 -13.83 6.20 5.14
C ALA A 73 -13.30 7.00 3.94
N PRO A 74 -14.17 7.56 3.09
CA PRO A 74 -13.73 8.28 1.91
C PRO A 74 -13.12 9.64 2.26
N HIS A 75 -11.98 9.93 1.65
CA HIS A 75 -11.28 11.21 1.72
C HIS A 75 -10.75 11.58 0.34
N THR A 76 -11.24 12.67 -0.24
CA THR A 76 -10.83 13.08 -1.58
C THR A 76 -9.32 13.26 -1.66
N GLY A 77 -8.70 12.55 -2.60
CA GLY A 77 -7.25 12.56 -2.77
C GLY A 77 -6.80 12.08 -4.14
N THR A 78 -5.50 11.91 -4.29
CA THR A 78 -4.90 11.27 -5.46
C THR A 78 -4.52 9.84 -5.09
N ALA A 79 -4.67 8.91 -6.03
CA ALA A 79 -4.28 7.53 -5.82
C ALA A 79 -3.59 6.94 -7.04
N ASN A 80 -2.79 5.90 -6.83
CA ASN A 80 -2.24 5.12 -7.91
C ASN A 80 -2.02 3.65 -7.52
N VAL A 81 -1.87 2.80 -8.53
CA VAL A 81 -1.36 1.44 -8.37
C VAL A 81 -0.05 1.30 -9.14
N SER A 82 0.98 0.76 -8.49
CA SER A 82 2.31 0.59 -9.07
C SER A 82 2.95 -0.71 -8.63
N VAL A 83 3.88 -1.24 -9.44
CA VAL A 83 4.85 -2.23 -8.97
C VAL A 83 5.95 -1.47 -8.23
N VAL A 84 6.28 -1.89 -7.01
CA VAL A 84 7.28 -1.23 -6.15
C VAL A 84 8.34 -2.24 -5.76
N ASP A 85 9.61 -1.85 -5.90
CA ASP A 85 10.77 -2.57 -5.37
C ASP A 85 10.79 -2.41 -3.85
N THR A 86 10.70 -3.51 -3.11
CA THR A 86 10.59 -3.45 -1.64
C THR A 86 11.88 -3.09 -0.94
N ALA A 87 13.04 -3.28 -1.60
CA ALA A 87 14.33 -2.99 -1.01
C ALA A 87 14.66 -1.49 -1.09
N SER A 88 14.27 -0.83 -2.18
CA SER A 88 14.51 0.61 -2.37
C SER A 88 13.29 1.50 -2.16
N ASN A 89 12.09 0.92 -1.98
CA ASN A 89 10.81 1.65 -1.93
C ASN A 89 10.64 2.58 -3.14
N THR A 90 10.88 2.04 -4.33
CA THR A 90 10.79 2.79 -5.59
C THR A 90 9.89 2.09 -6.58
N ILE A 91 9.11 2.87 -7.32
CA ILE A 91 8.29 2.36 -8.42
C ILE A 91 9.19 1.75 -9.51
N ILE A 92 8.82 0.56 -9.97
CA ILE A 92 9.43 -0.12 -11.13
C ILE A 92 8.55 0.17 -12.35
N GLY A 93 9.15 0.72 -13.40
CA GLY A 93 8.43 1.04 -14.63
C GLY A 93 7.44 2.19 -14.45
N SER A 94 6.28 2.10 -15.10
CA SER A 94 5.22 3.11 -15.06
C SER A 94 4.14 2.78 -14.03
N VAL A 95 3.45 3.81 -13.55
CA VAL A 95 2.19 3.66 -12.81
C VAL A 95 1.20 2.83 -13.63
N LEU A 96 0.61 1.80 -13.03
CA LEU A 96 -0.33 0.88 -13.68
C LEU A 96 -1.72 1.49 -13.79
N LYS A 97 -2.11 2.31 -12.81
CA LYS A 97 -3.37 3.04 -12.78
C LYS A 97 -3.25 4.28 -11.91
N HIS A 98 -3.87 5.38 -12.32
CA HIS A 98 -3.81 6.67 -11.64
C HIS A 98 -5.21 7.30 -11.54
N TRP A 99 -5.44 8.04 -10.45
CA TRP A 99 -6.61 8.87 -10.23
C TRP A 99 -6.16 10.23 -9.71
N ASP A 100 -6.50 11.30 -10.42
CA ASP A 100 -6.31 12.66 -9.91
C ASP A 100 -7.24 12.94 -8.73
N GLU A 101 -8.48 12.43 -8.80
CA GLU A 101 -9.49 12.49 -7.75
C GLU A 101 -10.03 11.07 -7.45
N TYR A 102 -9.70 10.54 -6.27
CA TYR A 102 -10.05 9.21 -5.77
C TYR A 102 -10.93 9.31 -4.53
N ALA A 103 -11.92 8.41 -4.41
CA ALA A 103 -12.82 8.28 -3.26
C ALA A 103 -13.42 9.64 -2.81
N SER A 104 -13.90 10.40 -3.81
CA SER A 104 -14.37 11.77 -3.63
C SER A 104 -15.54 11.85 -2.66
N THR A 105 -15.43 12.70 -1.64
CA THR A 105 -16.51 12.99 -0.70
C THR A 105 -17.61 13.86 -1.33
N ALA A 106 -17.28 14.61 -2.39
CA ALA A 106 -18.21 15.48 -3.08
C ALA A 106 -19.13 14.70 -4.04
N THR A 107 -18.59 13.71 -4.75
CA THR A 107 -19.37 12.90 -5.71
C THR A 107 -19.80 11.55 -5.14
N GLY A 108 -19.27 11.16 -3.99
CA GLY A 108 -19.31 9.79 -3.49
C GLY A 108 -18.27 8.90 -4.16
N VAL A 109 -17.99 7.75 -3.52
CA VAL A 109 -17.07 6.72 -4.02
C VAL A 109 -17.68 6.04 -5.25
N LYS A 110 -16.95 6.07 -6.37
CA LYS A 110 -17.40 5.43 -7.61
C LYS A 110 -17.08 3.94 -7.59
N THR A 111 -17.82 3.14 -8.35
CA THR A 111 -17.48 1.71 -8.54
C THR A 111 -16.07 1.55 -9.11
N THR A 112 -15.64 2.47 -9.98
CA THR A 112 -14.29 2.47 -10.57
C THR A 112 -13.17 2.80 -9.59
N ASP A 113 -13.50 3.31 -8.40
CA ASP A 113 -12.54 3.56 -7.33
C ASP A 113 -12.29 2.27 -6.55
N THR A 114 -13.32 1.43 -6.40
CA THR A 114 -13.29 0.22 -5.56
C THR A 114 -13.12 -1.07 -6.33
N LYS A 115 -13.41 -1.08 -7.65
CA LYS A 115 -13.27 -2.24 -8.53
C LYS A 115 -12.72 -1.80 -9.87
N PHE A 116 -11.54 -2.28 -10.21
CA PHE A 116 -10.85 -1.94 -11.45
C PHE A 116 -9.84 -3.01 -11.81
N ASP A 117 -9.42 -3.02 -13.08
CA ASP A 117 -8.33 -3.86 -13.53
C ASP A 117 -7.04 -3.05 -13.65
N ILE A 118 -5.92 -3.74 -13.42
CA ILE A 118 -4.56 -3.30 -13.75
C ILE A 118 -3.95 -4.32 -14.68
N THR A 119 -2.98 -3.92 -15.50
CA THR A 119 -2.22 -4.86 -16.33
C THR A 119 -0.75 -4.74 -15.97
N LEU A 120 -0.12 -5.87 -15.62
CA LEU A 120 1.32 -5.88 -15.38
C LEU A 120 2.07 -5.59 -16.69
N PRO A 121 3.19 -4.85 -16.63
CA PRO A 121 3.99 -4.59 -17.81
C PRO A 121 4.56 -5.91 -18.36
N ASP A 122 4.90 -5.90 -19.65
CA ASP A 122 5.54 -7.05 -20.32
C ASP A 122 7.01 -7.22 -19.90
N ASP A 123 7.58 -6.23 -19.22
CA ASP A 123 8.95 -6.25 -18.69
C ASP A 123 9.06 -5.48 -17.37
N LEU A 124 9.80 -6.05 -16.42
CA LEU A 124 10.18 -5.46 -15.13
C LEU A 124 11.70 -5.38 -14.94
N GLY A 125 12.47 -5.51 -16.03
CA GLY A 125 13.93 -5.47 -16.03
C GLY A 125 14.56 -6.68 -15.35
N GLY A 126 13.90 -7.85 -15.40
CA GLY A 126 14.33 -9.06 -14.70
C GLY A 126 14.20 -9.03 -13.17
N LYS A 127 13.47 -8.04 -12.62
CA LYS A 127 13.12 -7.97 -11.19
C LYS A 127 11.84 -8.74 -10.87
N CYS A 128 11.52 -8.83 -9.57
CA CYS A 128 10.28 -9.42 -9.06
C CYS A 128 10.15 -10.92 -9.37
N THR A 129 11.28 -11.62 -9.36
CA THR A 129 11.38 -13.06 -9.65
C THR A 129 11.33 -13.91 -8.39
N THR A 130 11.63 -13.31 -7.24
CA THR A 130 11.52 -13.95 -5.93
C THR A 130 10.41 -13.29 -5.12
N ALA A 131 9.63 -14.10 -4.39
CA ALA A 131 8.62 -13.58 -3.49
C ALA A 131 9.24 -12.62 -2.47
N GLY A 132 8.61 -11.45 -2.31
CA GLY A 132 9.09 -10.38 -1.42
C GLY A 132 9.97 -9.33 -2.09
N GLU A 133 10.52 -9.56 -3.29
CA GLU A 133 11.31 -8.53 -4.02
C GLU A 133 10.47 -7.31 -4.40
N CYS A 134 9.19 -7.53 -4.72
CA CYS A 134 8.28 -6.49 -5.18
C CYS A 134 6.89 -6.66 -4.61
N VAL A 135 6.14 -5.56 -4.64
CA VAL A 135 4.70 -5.53 -4.34
C VAL A 135 3.94 -4.79 -5.43
N ILE A 136 2.67 -5.15 -5.62
CA ILE A 136 1.71 -4.30 -6.32
C ILE A 136 1.03 -3.45 -5.24
N GLN A 137 1.42 -2.18 -5.16
CA GLN A 137 0.95 -1.27 -4.11
C GLN A 137 -0.13 -0.34 -4.64
N TRP A 138 -1.29 -0.35 -3.99
CA TRP A 138 -2.26 0.74 -4.05
C TRP A 138 -1.83 1.80 -3.03
N TRP A 139 -1.58 3.01 -3.52
CA TRP A 139 -1.20 4.17 -2.73
C TRP A 139 -2.27 5.25 -2.86
N TRP A 140 -2.55 5.94 -1.76
CA TRP A 140 -3.59 6.97 -1.68
C TRP A 140 -3.15 8.10 -0.76
N ASP A 141 -3.15 9.33 -1.28
CA ASP A 141 -2.86 10.57 -0.55
C ASP A 141 -4.06 11.51 -0.60
N ALA A 142 -4.77 11.58 0.52
CA ALA A 142 -5.85 12.53 0.74
C ALA A 142 -5.36 13.79 1.46
N ARG A 143 -4.38 14.48 0.88
CA ARG A 143 -3.66 15.62 1.47
C ARG A 143 -4.52 16.73 2.09
N SER A 144 -5.75 16.90 1.61
CA SER A 144 -6.69 17.88 2.18
C SER A 144 -7.12 17.55 3.62
N ILE A 145 -6.89 16.32 4.07
CA ILE A 145 -7.18 15.82 5.39
C ILE A 145 -5.86 15.68 6.13
N ASP A 146 -5.47 16.73 6.84
CA ASP A 146 -4.31 16.73 7.71
C ASP A 146 -4.73 16.14 9.07
N GLN A 147 -4.16 14.98 9.40
CA GLN A 147 -4.39 14.26 10.66
C GLN A 147 -3.07 13.94 11.33
#